data_AF-A0A452HRH5-F1
#
_entry.id   AF-A0A452HRH5-F1
#
_cell.length_a   1.000
_cell.length_b   1.000
_cell.length_c   1.000
_cell.angle_alpha   90.00
_cell.angle_beta   90.00
_cell.angle_gamma   90.00
#
_symmetry.space_group_name_H-M   'P 1'
#
loop_
_entity.id
_entity.type
_entity.pdbx_description
1 polymer ?
#
loop_
_entity_poly.entity_id
_entity_poly.type
_entity_poly.pdbx_seq_one_letter_code
_entity_poly.pdbx_strand_id
1 'polypeptide(L)'
;FTRDVVRKRIKADLDDSETTRRLKLAMIQQYLKVCLKRQFNHGTLETCCESSSHSMDEVSLSEFGEWTEIPGAHHVIPCGFIKIVEILAHSIPESVIQLCKPVKCVHWNQSVSKEIERVADHNSDSPEEDQGYHVLVECEDCEFILADHVIVTVSLGVLKKYHESLFHPGLPEEKVMAIQKLGISTTDKIFLEFEEPFWSPECNSIQFVWEDEAESESLTYPEELWYKKICSFDVLYPPERYGYVLSGWICGEEALIMEKYDDETVAETCTEMLRKFTGNPNIPKPRRILRSSWGSNPNFRGSYSYTQVGSSGADVEKLAKPLANGAGILCPVMFSGEATHRKYYSTTHGALLSGQREAHPPLACSGEPRPVGATIGWTCRRGR
;
A
#
# COMPACT_ATOMS: atom_id res chain seq x y z
N PHE A 1 -11.91 -22.99 11.37
CA PHE A 1 -11.26 -22.86 12.70
C PHE A 1 -11.32 -21.38 13.07
N THR A 2 -11.95 -20.99 14.18
CA THR A 2 -12.03 -19.58 14.59
C THR A 2 -11.11 -19.31 15.78
N ARG A 3 -10.71 -18.04 15.97
CA ARG A 3 -9.92 -17.56 17.12
C ARG A 3 -10.46 -18.10 18.45
N ASP A 4 -11.77 -18.05 18.62
CA ASP A 4 -12.44 -18.48 19.85
C ASP A 4 -12.32 -19.97 20.11
N VAL A 5 -12.34 -20.79 19.05
CA VAL A 5 -12.16 -22.26 19.17
C VAL A 5 -10.75 -22.58 19.67
N VAL A 6 -9.74 -21.90 19.14
CA VAL A 6 -8.34 -22.11 19.56
C VAL A 6 -8.13 -21.63 21.00
N ARG A 7 -8.65 -20.44 21.36
CA ARG A 7 -8.58 -19.92 22.74
C ARG A 7 -9.26 -20.86 23.73
N LYS A 8 -10.44 -21.41 23.40
CA LYS A 8 -11.15 -22.38 24.24
C LYS A 8 -10.35 -23.66 24.46
N ARG A 9 -9.69 -24.18 23.41
CA ARG A 9 -8.84 -25.38 23.53
C ARG A 9 -7.67 -25.16 24.48
N ILE A 10 -6.97 -24.03 24.37
CA ILE A 10 -5.82 -23.74 25.25
C ILE A 10 -6.26 -23.50 26.68
N LYS A 11 -7.40 -22.84 26.89
CA LYS A 11 -7.96 -22.67 28.24
C LYS A 11 -8.36 -24.00 28.88
N ALA A 12 -8.75 -24.98 28.09
CA ALA A 12 -9.18 -26.31 28.53
C ALA A 12 -8.05 -27.34 28.64
N ASP A 13 -6.82 -26.98 28.27
CA ASP A 13 -5.66 -27.87 28.36
C ASP A 13 -5.20 -28.00 29.82
N LEU A 14 -5.46 -29.18 30.40
CA LEU A 14 -5.18 -29.46 31.81
C LEU A 14 -3.69 -29.81 32.05
N ASP A 15 -2.94 -30.13 31.00
CA ASP A 15 -1.52 -30.45 31.10
C ASP A 15 -0.66 -29.18 31.23
N ASP A 16 -1.21 -28.02 30.84
CA ASP A 16 -0.54 -26.74 30.95
C ASP A 16 -0.75 -26.05 32.29
N SER A 17 0.35 -25.57 32.88
CA SER A 17 0.30 -24.62 34.00
C SER A 17 -0.47 -23.33 33.61
N GLU A 18 -1.01 -22.62 34.59
CA GLU A 18 -1.69 -21.34 34.36
C GLU A 18 -0.80 -20.34 33.61
N THR A 19 0.47 -20.25 33.99
CA THR A 19 1.47 -19.41 33.33
C THR A 19 1.68 -19.83 31.87
N THR A 20 1.76 -21.14 31.61
CA THR A 20 1.90 -21.69 30.26
C THR A 20 0.67 -21.36 29.41
N ARG A 21 -0.55 -21.52 29.95
CA ARG A 21 -1.80 -21.19 29.25
C ARG A 21 -1.86 -19.70 28.91
N ARG A 22 -1.52 -18.82 29.85
CA ARG A 22 -1.49 -17.35 29.61
C ARG A 22 -0.48 -16.99 28.52
N LEU A 23 0.72 -17.56 28.55
CA LEU A 23 1.73 -17.31 27.52
C LEU A 23 1.28 -17.82 26.15
N LYS A 24 0.72 -19.03 26.06
CA LYS A 24 0.18 -19.58 24.80
C LYS A 24 -0.93 -18.68 24.22
N LEU A 25 -1.83 -18.18 25.06
CA LEU A 25 -2.88 -17.25 24.64
C LEU A 25 -2.31 -15.91 24.14
N ALA A 26 -1.34 -15.32 24.85
CA ALA A 26 -0.67 -14.09 24.43
C ALA A 26 0.07 -14.27 23.10
N MET A 27 0.80 -15.38 22.93
CA MET A 27 1.50 -15.70 21.68
C MET A 27 0.53 -15.83 20.51
N ILE A 28 -0.62 -16.49 20.68
CA ILE A 28 -1.63 -16.59 19.62
C ILE A 28 -2.21 -15.22 19.25
N GLN A 29 -2.44 -14.38 20.25
CA GLN A 29 -2.87 -13.02 20.02
C GLN A 29 -1.84 -12.25 19.18
N GLN A 30 -0.55 -12.40 19.48
CA GLN A 30 0.54 -11.82 18.69
C GLN A 30 0.58 -12.37 17.24
N TYR A 31 0.40 -13.68 17.06
CA TYR A 31 0.33 -14.30 15.72
C TYR A 31 -0.81 -13.73 14.88
N LEU A 32 -1.99 -13.53 15.49
CA LEU A 32 -3.15 -12.95 14.81
C LEU A 32 -2.99 -11.44 14.55
N LYS A 33 -2.20 -10.75 15.37
CA LYS A 33 -1.98 -9.31 15.26
C LYS A 33 -1.11 -8.94 14.07
N VAL A 34 0.02 -9.61 13.86
CA VAL A 34 1.07 -9.02 13.02
C VAL A 34 1.91 -9.98 12.19
N CYS A 35 1.85 -11.31 12.32
CA CYS A 35 2.98 -12.14 11.87
C CYS A 35 3.35 -12.04 10.37
N LEU A 36 4.26 -11.10 10.10
CA LEU A 36 5.16 -11.00 8.98
C LEU A 36 5.76 -12.36 8.69
N LYS A 37 5.71 -12.75 7.42
CA LYS A 37 6.59 -13.67 6.72
C LYS A 37 7.82 -14.12 7.52
N ARG A 38 7.65 -15.14 8.35
CA ARG A 38 8.76 -16.05 8.68
C ARG A 38 8.70 -17.20 7.70
N GLN A 39 9.85 -17.52 7.10
CA GLN A 39 10.09 -18.79 6.45
C GLN A 39 9.78 -19.93 7.44
N PHE A 40 8.53 -20.37 7.48
CA PHE A 40 8.21 -21.72 7.87
C PHE A 40 8.00 -22.50 6.59
N ASN A 41 8.94 -23.40 6.30
CA ASN A 41 8.65 -24.53 5.43
C ASN A 41 7.41 -25.22 6.02
N HIS A 42 6.32 -25.20 5.24
CA HIS A 42 4.98 -25.74 5.54
C HIS A 42 4.01 -24.85 6.33
N GLY A 43 3.34 -23.95 5.60
CA GLY A 43 2.01 -23.42 5.95
C GLY A 43 1.89 -21.92 5.72
N THR A 44 1.16 -21.51 4.68
CA THR A 44 0.86 -20.11 4.38
C THR A 44 -0.20 -19.60 5.37
N LEU A 45 0.22 -18.94 6.44
CA LEU A 45 -0.67 -18.22 7.34
C LEU A 45 -0.54 -16.73 7.01
N GLU A 46 -1.46 -16.19 6.22
CA GLU A 46 -1.51 -14.75 5.93
C GLU A 46 -1.89 -13.96 7.18
N THR A 47 -1.25 -12.81 7.40
CA THR A 47 -1.46 -11.98 8.60
C THR A 47 -1.81 -10.53 8.27
N CYS A 48 -2.20 -9.74 9.28
CA CYS A 48 -2.64 -8.35 9.10
C CYS A 48 -1.58 -7.47 8.42
N CYS A 49 -0.29 -7.66 8.73
CA CYS A 49 0.77 -6.88 8.09
C CYS A 49 1.00 -7.30 6.63
N GLU A 50 0.81 -8.57 6.29
CA GLU A 50 0.95 -9.04 4.91
C GLU A 50 -0.22 -8.61 4.02
N SER A 51 -1.42 -8.56 4.58
CA SER A 51 -2.62 -8.03 3.91
C SER A 51 -2.75 -6.51 4.03
N SER A 52 -1.95 -5.84 4.88
CA SER A 52 -2.16 -4.44 5.26
C SER A 52 -3.63 -4.18 5.60
N SER A 53 -4.19 -5.02 6.46
CA SER A 53 -5.49 -4.81 7.11
C SER A 53 -5.29 -4.34 8.55
N HIS A 54 -6.30 -3.69 9.14
CA HIS A 54 -6.25 -3.32 10.56
C HIS A 54 -6.42 -4.55 11.48
N SER A 55 -7.22 -5.52 11.02
CA SER A 55 -7.50 -6.80 11.68
C SER A 55 -7.72 -7.91 10.65
N MET A 56 -7.39 -9.16 11.00
CA MET A 56 -7.75 -10.34 10.21
C MET A 56 -9.27 -10.52 10.10
N ASP A 57 -10.05 -9.93 11.01
CA ASP A 57 -11.52 -9.97 10.95
C ASP A 57 -12.08 -9.19 9.74
N GLU A 58 -11.27 -8.29 9.15
CA GLU A 58 -11.63 -7.53 7.96
C GLU A 58 -11.24 -8.24 6.65
N VAL A 59 -10.43 -9.29 6.72
CA VAL A 59 -9.92 -10.00 5.54
C VAL A 59 -10.90 -11.10 5.14
N SER A 60 -11.28 -11.14 3.87
CA SER A 60 -12.26 -12.12 3.39
C SER A 60 -11.68 -13.54 3.37
N LEU A 61 -12.20 -14.41 4.24
CA LEU A 61 -11.81 -15.83 4.24
C LEU A 61 -12.33 -16.58 3.01
N SER A 62 -13.44 -16.17 2.40
CA SER A 62 -13.99 -16.86 1.22
C SER A 62 -13.08 -16.73 -0.01
N GLU A 63 -12.29 -15.65 -0.05
CA GLU A 63 -11.37 -15.34 -1.13
C GLU A 63 -9.92 -15.76 -0.80
N PHE A 64 -9.72 -16.45 0.33
CA PHE A 64 -8.44 -17.02 0.76
C PHE A 64 -8.03 -18.13 -0.24
N GLY A 65 -7.25 -17.73 -1.25
CA GLY A 65 -6.87 -18.59 -2.38
C GLY A 65 -6.99 -17.92 -3.75
N GLU A 66 -7.58 -16.71 -3.85
CA GLU A 66 -7.52 -15.94 -5.09
C GLU A 66 -6.12 -15.39 -5.37
N TRP A 67 -5.37 -15.04 -4.31
CA TRP A 67 -3.98 -14.63 -4.41
C TRP A 67 -3.08 -15.82 -4.77
N THR A 68 -2.14 -15.63 -5.69
CA THR A 68 -1.27 -16.69 -6.18
C THR A 68 0.17 -16.48 -5.72
N GLU A 69 0.68 -17.43 -4.94
CA GLU A 69 2.10 -17.45 -4.54
C GLU A 69 3.00 -17.88 -5.71
N ILE A 70 4.05 -17.10 -5.97
CA ILE A 70 5.09 -17.48 -6.94
C ILE A 70 6.08 -18.42 -6.23
N PRO A 71 6.32 -19.63 -6.75
CA PRO A 71 7.22 -20.58 -6.11
C PRO A 71 8.67 -20.06 -6.14
N GLY A 72 9.41 -20.32 -5.06
CA GLY A 72 10.82 -19.97 -4.94
C GLY A 72 11.15 -19.28 -3.62
N ALA A 73 12.40 -18.86 -3.48
CA ALA A 73 12.85 -18.11 -2.31
C ALA A 73 12.53 -16.62 -2.46
N HIS A 74 12.17 -15.96 -1.36
CA HIS A 74 12.09 -14.51 -1.31
C HIS A 74 13.49 -13.92 -1.24
N HIS A 75 13.76 -12.93 -2.11
CA HIS A 75 15.03 -12.24 -2.16
C HIS A 75 14.84 -10.75 -1.87
N VAL A 76 15.78 -10.18 -1.12
CA VAL A 76 15.90 -8.74 -0.92
C VAL A 76 16.87 -8.18 -1.96
N ILE A 77 16.52 -7.07 -2.60
CA ILE A 77 17.39 -6.38 -3.55
C ILE A 77 18.46 -5.61 -2.77
N PRO A 78 19.75 -5.98 -2.84
CA PRO A 78 20.82 -5.40 -2.03
C PRO A 78 20.95 -3.88 -2.09
N CYS A 79 20.77 -3.31 -3.28
CA CYS A 79 20.90 -1.89 -3.57
C CYS A 79 19.60 -1.10 -3.37
N GLY A 80 18.56 -1.73 -2.82
CA GLY A 80 17.25 -1.15 -2.62
C GLY A 80 16.33 -1.32 -3.85
N PHE A 81 15.03 -1.47 -3.57
CA PHE A 81 14.02 -1.71 -4.62
C PHE A 81 13.88 -0.53 -5.60
N ILE A 82 14.28 0.69 -5.17
CA ILE A 82 14.26 1.89 -6.00
C ILE A 82 15.08 1.74 -7.30
N LYS A 83 16.12 0.89 -7.31
CA LYS A 83 16.92 0.65 -8.51
C LYS A 83 16.11 0.09 -9.69
N ILE A 84 15.06 -0.69 -9.42
CA ILE A 84 14.17 -1.18 -10.49
C ILE A 84 13.44 0.00 -11.14
N VAL A 85 12.88 0.91 -10.34
CA VAL A 85 12.16 2.08 -10.84
C VAL A 85 13.09 3.00 -11.61
N GLU A 86 14.29 3.23 -11.08
CA GLU A 86 15.33 4.00 -11.79
C GLU A 86 15.60 3.37 -13.15
N ILE A 87 15.92 2.07 -13.24
CA ILE A 87 16.21 1.38 -14.51
C ILE A 87 15.05 1.51 -15.52
N LEU A 88 13.80 1.34 -15.08
CA LEU A 88 12.63 1.50 -15.95
C LEU A 88 12.50 2.95 -16.45
N ALA A 89 12.74 3.93 -15.59
CA ALA A 89 12.66 5.36 -15.93
C ALA A 89 13.78 5.81 -16.90
N HIS A 90 14.97 5.19 -16.87
CA HIS A 90 16.07 5.56 -17.79
C HIS A 90 15.70 5.43 -19.28
N SER A 91 14.71 4.60 -19.61
CA SER A 91 14.26 4.40 -20.99
C SER A 91 13.23 5.44 -21.45
N ILE A 92 12.75 6.29 -20.54
CA ILE A 92 11.74 7.32 -20.79
C ILE A 92 12.45 8.69 -20.81
N PRO A 93 12.25 9.53 -21.85
CA PRO A 93 12.84 10.86 -21.87
C PRO A 93 12.41 11.69 -20.65
N GLU A 94 13.35 12.41 -20.03
CA GLU A 94 13.07 13.23 -18.84
C GLU A 94 11.97 14.27 -19.09
N SER A 95 11.83 14.77 -20.32
CA SER A 95 10.78 15.71 -20.71
C SER A 95 9.36 15.14 -20.64
N VAL A 96 9.22 13.81 -20.62
CA VAL A 96 7.92 13.11 -20.54
C VAL A 96 7.50 12.89 -19.08
N ILE A 97 8.47 12.72 -18.16
CA ILE A 97 8.18 12.50 -16.75
C ILE A 97 8.08 13.85 -16.04
N GLN A 98 6.85 14.35 -15.88
CA GLN A 98 6.59 15.58 -15.17
C GLN A 98 6.42 15.32 -13.67
N LEU A 99 7.49 15.59 -12.90
CA LEU A 99 7.46 15.51 -11.44
C LEU A 99 6.84 16.76 -10.83
N CYS A 100 6.32 16.63 -9.60
CA CYS A 100 5.67 17.73 -8.87
C CYS A 100 4.49 18.35 -9.64
N LYS A 101 3.81 17.53 -10.45
CA LYS A 101 2.68 17.92 -11.30
C LYS A 101 1.39 17.23 -10.83
N PRO A 102 0.78 17.68 -9.72
CA PRO A 102 -0.39 17.02 -9.18
C PRO A 102 -1.61 17.17 -10.11
N VAL A 103 -2.25 16.05 -10.42
CA VAL A 103 -3.49 16.03 -11.21
C VAL A 103 -4.67 16.37 -10.31
N LYS A 104 -5.46 17.35 -10.75
CA LYS A 104 -6.68 17.81 -10.08
C LYS A 104 -7.92 17.10 -10.59
N CYS A 105 -8.10 17.00 -11.91
CA CYS A 105 -9.27 16.39 -12.52
C CYS A 105 -8.97 15.79 -13.89
N VAL A 106 -9.55 14.64 -14.19
CA VAL A 106 -9.55 13.97 -15.50
C VAL A 106 -10.90 14.17 -16.15
N HIS A 107 -10.95 14.99 -17.19
CA HIS A 107 -12.13 15.27 -17.99
C HIS A 107 -12.17 14.30 -19.18
N TRP A 108 -13.16 13.40 -19.24
CA TRP A 108 -13.21 12.29 -20.21
C TRP A 108 -14.52 12.20 -21.02
N ASN A 109 -15.18 13.35 -21.24
CA ASN A 109 -16.38 13.49 -22.08
C ASN A 109 -16.13 14.50 -23.22
N GLN A 110 -16.56 14.15 -24.44
CA GLN A 110 -16.39 14.95 -25.67
C GLN A 110 -16.93 16.38 -25.55
N SER A 111 -18.01 16.59 -24.81
CA SER A 111 -18.63 17.92 -24.68
C SER A 111 -17.72 18.92 -23.97
N VAL A 112 -16.93 18.45 -23.00
CA VAL A 112 -16.12 19.28 -22.11
C VAL A 112 -14.80 19.68 -22.79
N SER A 113 -14.20 18.78 -23.58
CA SER A 113 -13.03 19.11 -24.41
C SER A 113 -13.32 20.29 -25.34
N LYS A 114 -14.50 20.30 -25.99
CA LYS A 114 -14.92 21.38 -26.91
C LYS A 114 -15.19 22.72 -26.24
N GLU A 115 -15.60 22.73 -24.98
CA GLU A 115 -15.82 23.97 -24.23
C GLU A 115 -14.51 24.55 -23.70
N ILE A 116 -13.56 23.72 -23.28
CA ILE A 116 -12.29 24.19 -22.71
C ILE A 116 -11.29 24.61 -23.80
N GLU A 117 -11.26 23.95 -24.96
CA GLU A 117 -10.53 24.43 -26.14
C GLU A 117 -10.93 25.87 -26.48
N ARG A 118 -12.23 26.19 -26.46
CA ARG A 118 -12.72 27.56 -26.72
C ARG A 118 -12.26 28.59 -25.68
N VAL A 119 -11.98 28.19 -24.44
CA VAL A 119 -11.51 29.09 -23.37
C VAL A 119 -9.99 29.27 -23.43
N ALA A 120 -9.24 28.22 -23.81
CA ALA A 120 -7.80 28.29 -24.00
C ALA A 120 -7.40 29.13 -25.23
N ASP A 121 -8.27 29.20 -26.24
CA ASP A 121 -7.96 29.77 -27.56
C ASP A 121 -8.46 31.21 -27.78
N HIS A 122 -8.48 32.05 -26.73
CA HIS A 122 -8.80 33.47 -26.89
C HIS A 122 -7.76 34.30 -27.69
N ASN A 123 -6.83 33.66 -28.42
CA ASN A 123 -5.82 34.35 -29.22
C ASN A 123 -5.50 33.70 -30.58
N SER A 124 -6.30 32.76 -31.12
CA SER A 124 -6.11 32.33 -32.51
C SER A 124 -7.42 32.14 -33.28
N ASP A 125 -7.71 33.09 -34.18
CA ASP A 125 -8.72 32.93 -35.23
C ASP A 125 -8.15 31.96 -36.29
N SER A 126 -8.34 30.66 -36.09
CA SER A 126 -8.23 29.68 -37.16
C SER A 126 -9.32 28.61 -37.05
N PRO A 127 -10.11 28.36 -38.10
CA PRO A 127 -11.06 27.26 -38.12
C PRO A 127 -10.31 25.99 -38.53
N GLU A 128 -9.57 25.39 -37.60
CA GLU A 128 -8.78 24.19 -37.88
C GLU A 128 -9.42 22.92 -37.28
N GLU A 129 -9.48 21.91 -38.14
CA GLU A 129 -9.93 20.52 -38.01
C GLU A 129 -10.02 19.94 -36.59
N ASP A 130 -11.18 19.32 -36.29
CA ASP A 130 -11.55 18.53 -35.10
C ASP A 130 -10.33 17.79 -34.50
N GLN A 131 -9.60 18.45 -33.58
CA GLN A 131 -8.49 17.83 -32.87
C GLN A 131 -9.10 16.79 -31.93
N GLY A 132 -9.13 15.54 -32.37
CA GLY A 132 -9.82 14.40 -31.77
C GLY A 132 -9.30 13.94 -30.41
N TYR A 133 -8.87 14.84 -29.52
CA TYR A 133 -8.52 14.50 -28.15
C TYR A 133 -9.79 14.24 -27.33
N HIS A 134 -9.79 13.13 -26.61
CA HIS A 134 -10.96 12.64 -25.88
C HIS A 134 -10.83 12.77 -24.36
N VAL A 135 -9.64 13.13 -23.90
CA VAL A 135 -9.32 13.33 -22.49
C VAL A 135 -8.56 14.64 -22.32
N LEU A 136 -8.92 15.36 -21.27
CA LEU A 136 -8.23 16.54 -20.81
C LEU A 136 -7.88 16.37 -19.32
N VAL A 137 -6.61 16.50 -18.99
CA VAL A 137 -6.12 16.39 -17.61
C VAL A 137 -5.82 17.79 -17.07
N GLU A 138 -6.57 18.22 -16.06
CA GLU A 138 -6.36 19.46 -15.33
C GLU A 138 -5.41 19.20 -14.16
N CYS A 139 -4.34 19.99 -14.07
CA CYS A 139 -3.36 19.95 -12.98
C CYS A 139 -3.65 21.04 -11.93
N GLU A 140 -3.16 20.89 -10.70
CA GLU A 140 -3.41 21.89 -9.64
C GLU A 140 -2.75 23.26 -9.92
N ASP A 141 -1.74 23.30 -10.78
CA ASP A 141 -1.10 24.54 -11.24
C ASP A 141 -1.85 25.21 -12.41
N CYS A 142 -3.09 24.78 -12.66
CA CYS A 142 -3.97 25.27 -13.71
C CYS A 142 -3.49 24.99 -15.15
N GLU A 143 -2.47 24.14 -15.33
CA GLU A 143 -2.14 23.64 -16.66
C GLU A 143 -3.03 22.48 -17.08
N PHE A 144 -3.22 22.36 -18.39
CA PHE A 144 -4.07 21.37 -19.02
C PHE A 144 -3.26 20.51 -19.99
N ILE A 145 -3.45 19.19 -19.92
CA ILE A 145 -2.79 18.22 -20.79
C ILE A 145 -3.85 17.50 -21.62
N LEU A 146 -3.77 17.64 -22.94
CA LEU A 146 -4.64 16.95 -23.89
C LEU A 146 -4.10 15.54 -24.19
N ALA A 147 -5.00 14.56 -24.25
CA ALA A 147 -4.65 13.18 -24.58
C ALA A 147 -5.80 12.45 -25.30
N ASP A 148 -5.45 11.45 -26.11
CA ASP A 148 -6.43 10.52 -26.68
C ASP A 148 -6.97 9.57 -25.61
N HIS A 149 -6.08 9.13 -24.71
CA HIS A 149 -6.36 8.19 -23.62
C HIS A 149 -5.55 8.54 -22.38
N VAL A 150 -6.04 8.15 -21.20
CA VAL A 150 -5.29 8.24 -19.95
C VAL A 150 -5.27 6.90 -19.22
N ILE A 151 -4.09 6.52 -18.72
CA ILE A 151 -3.93 5.37 -17.81
C ILE A 151 -3.78 5.92 -16.40
N VAL A 152 -4.73 5.59 -15.54
CA VAL A 152 -4.76 6.00 -14.14
C VAL A 152 -4.06 4.95 -13.30
N THR A 153 -2.97 5.35 -12.62
CA THR A 153 -2.17 4.49 -11.74
C THR A 153 -2.15 4.98 -10.29
N VAL A 154 -3.12 5.81 -9.89
CA VAL A 154 -3.22 6.29 -8.50
C VAL A 154 -3.56 5.13 -7.56
N SER A 155 -3.14 5.24 -6.29
CA SER A 155 -3.44 4.21 -5.30
C SER A 155 -4.95 4.08 -5.05
N LEU A 156 -5.38 2.92 -4.55
CA LEU A 156 -6.76 2.71 -4.12
C LEU A 156 -7.16 3.70 -3.02
N GLY A 157 -6.24 4.08 -2.13
CA GLY A 157 -6.50 5.07 -1.07
C GLY A 157 -6.80 6.46 -1.62
N VAL A 158 -6.09 6.89 -2.66
CA VAL A 158 -6.38 8.14 -3.39
C VAL A 158 -7.73 8.05 -4.08
N LEU A 159 -8.03 6.93 -4.75
CA LEU A 159 -9.35 6.72 -5.39
C LEU A 159 -10.48 6.78 -4.36
N LYS A 160 -10.38 6.08 -3.23
CA LYS A 160 -11.38 6.12 -2.16
C LYS A 160 -11.64 7.53 -1.67
N LYS A 161 -10.60 8.37 -1.58
CA LYS A 161 -10.73 9.75 -1.08
C LYS A 161 -11.24 10.74 -2.13
N TYR A 162 -10.82 10.58 -3.39
CA TYR A 162 -10.93 11.64 -4.40
C TYR A 162 -11.65 11.22 -5.68
N HIS A 163 -12.23 10.02 -5.80
CA HIS A 163 -12.89 9.59 -7.04
C HIS A 163 -14.01 10.54 -7.50
N GLU A 164 -14.66 11.27 -6.60
CA GLU A 164 -15.71 12.24 -6.94
C GLU A 164 -15.16 13.51 -7.59
N SER A 165 -13.99 13.98 -7.13
CA SER A 165 -13.36 15.22 -7.63
C SER A 165 -12.35 14.96 -8.75
N LEU A 166 -11.76 13.76 -8.80
CA LEU A 166 -10.69 13.41 -9.73
C LEU A 166 -11.21 13.10 -11.14
N PHE A 167 -12.51 12.84 -11.31
CA PHE A 167 -13.08 12.45 -12.60
C PHE A 167 -14.30 13.30 -12.96
N HIS A 168 -14.32 13.77 -14.21
CA HIS A 168 -15.45 14.47 -14.78
C HIS A 168 -15.77 13.94 -16.18
N PRO A 169 -16.97 13.39 -16.44
CA PRO A 169 -18.04 13.12 -15.48
C PRO A 169 -17.61 12.10 -14.41
N GLY A 170 -18.42 11.99 -13.36
CA GLY A 170 -18.17 11.03 -12.28
C GLY A 170 -18.10 9.58 -12.76
N LEU A 171 -17.38 8.75 -12.01
CA LEU A 171 -17.23 7.33 -12.34
C LEU A 171 -18.59 6.59 -12.29
N PRO A 172 -18.79 5.56 -13.14
CA PRO A 172 -19.98 4.71 -13.07
C PRO A 172 -20.13 4.04 -11.70
N GLU A 173 -21.37 3.83 -11.27
CA GLU A 173 -21.72 3.24 -9.96
C GLU A 173 -20.98 1.90 -9.69
N GLU A 174 -20.88 1.04 -10.71
CA GLU A 174 -20.17 -0.25 -10.59
C GLU A 174 -18.70 -0.07 -10.15
N LYS A 175 -18.03 0.96 -10.65
CA LYS A 175 -16.63 1.26 -10.32
C LYS A 175 -16.52 1.94 -8.95
N VAL A 176 -17.43 2.85 -8.62
CA VAL A 176 -17.50 3.46 -7.28
C VAL A 176 -17.69 2.39 -6.21
N MET A 177 -18.62 1.44 -6.43
CA MET A 177 -18.84 0.32 -5.52
C MET A 177 -17.60 -0.57 -5.36
N ALA A 178 -16.85 -0.81 -6.44
CA ALA A 178 -15.58 -1.54 -6.35
C ALA A 178 -14.54 -0.78 -5.52
N ILE A 179 -14.38 0.53 -5.74
CA ILE A 179 -13.48 1.38 -4.95
C ILE A 179 -13.86 1.34 -3.47
N GLN A 180 -15.15 1.32 -3.12
CA GLN A 180 -15.58 1.28 -1.72
C GLN A 180 -15.41 -0.10 -1.08
N LYS A 181 -15.67 -1.19 -1.81
CA LYS A 181 -15.58 -2.56 -1.28
C LYS A 181 -14.16 -3.08 -1.11
N LEU A 182 -13.24 -2.72 -2.01
CA LEU A 182 -11.85 -3.16 -1.90
C LEU A 182 -11.21 -2.53 -0.66
N GLY A 183 -10.44 -3.30 0.10
CA GLY A 183 -9.76 -2.83 1.30
C GLY A 183 -8.45 -2.13 0.96
N ILE A 184 -8.07 -1.12 1.75
CA ILE A 184 -6.71 -0.60 1.85
C ILE A 184 -6.51 -0.09 3.28
N SER A 185 -5.40 -0.48 3.91
CA SER A 185 -4.99 0.08 5.20
C SER A 185 -3.54 0.56 5.14
N THR A 186 -3.03 0.99 6.27
CA THR A 186 -1.67 1.48 6.45
C THR A 186 -0.82 0.40 7.09
N THR A 187 0.35 0.16 6.51
CA THR A 187 1.43 -0.64 7.07
C THR A 187 2.73 0.13 6.92
N ASP A 188 3.31 0.52 8.05
CA ASP A 188 4.54 1.29 8.13
C ASP A 188 5.71 0.46 8.64
N LYS A 189 6.91 0.95 8.34
CA LYS A 189 8.18 0.45 8.89
C LYS A 189 8.80 1.47 9.82
N ILE A 190 9.48 0.97 10.85
CA ILE A 190 10.30 1.75 11.76
C ILE A 190 11.70 1.14 11.75
N PHE A 191 12.69 1.92 11.32
CA PHE A 191 14.11 1.56 11.37
C PHE A 191 14.78 2.32 12.51
N LEU A 192 15.44 1.60 13.39
CA LEU A 192 16.18 2.14 14.53
C LEU A 192 17.66 1.78 14.34
N GLU A 193 18.51 2.78 14.17
CA GLU A 193 19.94 2.59 14.00
C GLU A 193 20.68 2.92 15.29
N PHE A 194 21.62 2.06 15.67
CA PHE A 194 22.45 2.20 16.86
C PHE A 194 23.90 2.39 16.47
N GLU A 195 24.67 3.04 17.35
CA GLU A 195 26.12 3.17 17.20
C GLU A 195 26.81 1.80 17.36
N GLU A 196 26.33 1.01 18.31
CA GLU A 196 26.82 -0.35 18.62
C GLU A 196 25.62 -1.26 18.90
N PRO A 197 25.70 -2.57 18.56
CA PRO A 197 24.61 -3.49 18.81
C PRO A 197 24.54 -3.83 20.31
N PHE A 198 23.34 -3.73 20.89
CA PHE A 198 23.08 -4.24 22.25
C PHE A 198 22.62 -5.71 22.26
N TRP A 199 22.38 -6.28 21.08
CA TRP A 199 21.95 -7.66 20.86
C TRP A 199 23.13 -8.57 20.50
N SER A 200 22.95 -9.89 20.63
CA SER A 200 24.02 -10.85 20.29
C SER A 200 24.17 -10.99 18.76
N PRO A 201 25.36 -11.38 18.25
CA PRO A 201 25.58 -11.60 16.81
C PRO A 201 24.67 -12.68 16.18
N GLU A 202 24.13 -13.59 16.99
CA GLU A 202 23.20 -14.64 16.56
C GLU A 202 21.73 -14.19 16.63
N CYS A 203 21.47 -12.99 17.14
CA CYS A 203 20.14 -12.46 17.25
C CYS A 203 19.62 -12.05 15.88
N ASN A 204 18.54 -12.69 15.43
CA ASN A 204 17.86 -12.34 14.18
C ASN A 204 16.66 -11.41 14.40
N SER A 205 16.04 -11.45 15.58
CA SER A 205 14.80 -10.75 15.87
C SER A 205 14.54 -10.67 17.37
N ILE A 206 13.98 -9.55 17.82
CA ILE A 206 13.50 -9.31 19.17
C ILE A 206 11.96 -9.30 19.11
N GLN A 207 11.32 -10.20 19.84
CA GLN A 207 9.88 -10.42 19.80
C GLN A 207 9.23 -9.92 21.10
N PHE A 208 8.08 -9.26 20.98
CA PHE A 208 7.35 -8.66 22.10
C PHE A 208 6.04 -9.40 22.35
N VAL A 209 5.96 -10.10 23.49
CA VAL A 209 4.77 -10.85 23.91
C VAL A 209 4.13 -10.12 25.10
N TRP A 210 2.96 -9.53 24.90
CA TRP A 210 2.24 -8.82 25.94
C TRP A 210 1.34 -9.76 26.74
N GLU A 211 1.69 -10.06 27.99
CA GLU A 211 0.95 -11.02 28.83
C GLU A 211 -0.48 -10.57 29.17
N ASP A 212 -0.73 -9.27 29.24
CA ASP A 212 -2.04 -8.68 29.51
C ASP A 212 -3.03 -8.86 28.34
N GLU A 213 -2.54 -9.26 27.16
CA GLU A 213 -3.36 -9.53 25.99
C GLU A 213 -3.95 -10.94 25.96
N ALA A 214 -3.44 -11.84 26.81
CA ALA A 214 -3.94 -13.23 26.92
C ALA A 214 -5.46 -13.29 27.18
N GLU A 215 -5.98 -12.27 27.88
CA GLU A 215 -7.39 -12.14 28.23
C GLU A 215 -8.12 -11.07 27.43
N SER A 216 -7.41 -10.25 26.65
CA SER A 216 -8.05 -9.22 25.83
C SER A 216 -8.90 -9.87 24.73
N GLU A 217 -10.16 -9.47 24.67
CA GLU A 217 -11.06 -9.73 23.54
C GLU A 217 -10.98 -8.60 22.50
N SER A 218 -10.54 -7.41 22.92
CA SER A 218 -10.30 -6.26 22.03
C SER A 218 -8.99 -6.40 21.28
N LEU A 219 -9.04 -6.08 19.98
CA LEU A 219 -7.88 -5.92 19.10
C LEU A 219 -7.48 -4.45 18.92
N THR A 220 -8.26 -3.52 19.46
CA THR A 220 -7.97 -2.09 19.43
C THR A 220 -7.33 -1.66 20.74
N TYR A 221 -6.34 -0.79 20.62
CA TYR A 221 -5.70 -0.16 21.76
C TYR A 221 -6.19 1.28 21.93
N PRO A 222 -6.20 1.81 23.17
CA PRO A 222 -6.20 3.26 23.37
C PRO A 222 -5.08 3.91 22.55
N GLU A 223 -5.29 5.15 22.09
CA GLU A 223 -4.34 5.80 21.19
C GLU A 223 -2.92 5.87 21.79
N GLU A 224 -2.82 6.12 23.09
CA GLU A 224 -1.56 6.17 23.84
C GLU A 224 -0.79 4.83 23.89
N LEU A 225 -1.44 3.72 23.54
CA LEU A 225 -0.85 2.37 23.52
C LEU A 225 -0.63 1.84 22.09
N TRP A 226 -0.59 2.71 21.07
CA TRP A 226 -0.35 2.35 19.67
C TRP A 226 0.86 1.41 19.48
N TYR A 227 1.90 1.60 20.29
CA TYR A 227 3.14 0.84 20.24
C TYR A 227 2.99 -0.64 20.59
N LYS A 228 1.88 -1.03 21.26
CA LYS A 228 1.55 -2.45 21.49
C LYS A 228 1.24 -3.21 20.20
N LYS A 229 0.99 -2.50 19.08
CA LYS A 229 0.87 -3.12 17.76
C LYS A 229 2.23 -3.53 17.18
N ILE A 230 3.35 -3.00 17.69
CA ILE A 230 4.69 -3.46 17.28
C ILE A 230 4.96 -4.80 17.98
N CYS A 231 5.02 -5.88 17.20
CA CYS A 231 5.24 -7.23 17.74
C CYS A 231 6.70 -7.68 17.68
N SER A 232 7.52 -7.07 16.83
CA SER A 232 8.94 -7.41 16.75
C SER A 232 9.79 -6.35 16.07
N PHE A 233 11.08 -6.42 16.35
CA PHE A 233 12.14 -5.81 15.54
C PHE A 233 13.06 -6.90 14.99
N ASP A 234 13.22 -6.94 13.68
CA ASP A 234 14.20 -7.82 13.02
C ASP A 234 15.53 -7.09 12.87
N VAL A 235 16.63 -7.83 13.05
CA VAL A 235 17.98 -7.30 12.85
C VAL A 235 18.30 -7.34 11.36
N LEU A 236 18.73 -6.22 10.79
CA LEU A 236 19.13 -6.18 9.37
C LEU A 236 20.58 -6.64 9.20
N TYR A 237 20.76 -7.70 8.42
CA TYR A 237 22.07 -8.27 8.08
C TYR A 237 22.38 -8.13 6.59
N PRO A 238 23.66 -7.93 6.21
CA PRO A 238 24.84 -7.90 7.08
C PRO A 238 25.15 -6.47 7.60
N PRO A 239 25.79 -6.31 8.78
CA PRO A 239 26.04 -5.00 9.39
C PRO A 239 26.94 -4.10 8.55
N GLU A 240 27.86 -4.67 7.76
CA GLU A 240 28.75 -3.91 6.87
C GLU A 240 27.96 -3.17 5.78
N ARG A 241 26.73 -3.62 5.49
CA ARG A 241 25.84 -2.97 4.53
C ARG A 241 24.82 -2.07 5.22
N TYR A 242 24.17 -2.56 6.26
CA TYR A 242 23.00 -1.89 6.84
C TYR A 242 23.32 -1.11 8.11
N GLY A 243 24.50 -1.28 8.70
CA GLY A 243 24.82 -0.84 10.05
C GLY A 243 24.13 -1.69 11.11
N TYR A 244 24.10 -1.21 12.35
CA TYR A 244 23.38 -1.85 13.45
C TYR A 244 21.93 -1.37 13.48
N VAL A 245 21.11 -1.93 12.60
CA VAL A 245 19.73 -1.48 12.40
C VAL A 245 18.72 -2.56 12.80
N LEU A 246 17.73 -2.14 13.59
CA LEU A 246 16.51 -2.87 13.87
C LEU A 246 15.39 -2.38 12.95
N SER A 247 14.60 -3.31 12.39
CA SER A 247 13.46 -3.04 11.52
C SER A 247 12.18 -3.59 12.14
N GLY A 248 11.27 -2.70 12.51
CA GLY A 248 9.95 -3.03 13.04
C GLY A 248 8.85 -2.65 12.06
N TRP A 249 7.67 -3.21 12.29
CA TRP A 249 6.48 -2.92 11.48
C TRP A 249 5.32 -2.57 12.39
N ILE A 250 4.43 -1.74 11.86
CA ILE A 250 3.17 -1.36 12.49
C ILE A 250 2.09 -1.23 11.43
N CYS A 251 0.87 -1.68 11.71
CA CYS A 251 -0.22 -1.62 10.74
C CYS A 251 -1.55 -1.19 11.35
N GLY A 252 -2.51 -0.82 10.50
CA GLY A 252 -3.85 -0.40 10.88
C GLY A 252 -3.90 1.02 11.44
N GLU A 253 -4.94 1.30 12.23
CA GLU A 253 -5.12 2.60 12.89
C GLU A 253 -3.94 2.97 13.79
N GLU A 254 -3.29 1.98 14.42
CA GLU A 254 -2.11 2.24 15.26
C GLU A 254 -0.92 2.80 14.46
N ALA A 255 -0.79 2.43 13.18
CA ALA A 255 0.19 3.05 12.29
C ALA A 255 -0.15 4.53 12.05
N LEU A 256 -1.42 4.84 11.75
CA LEU A 256 -1.88 6.22 11.57
C LEU A 256 -1.71 7.07 12.83
N ILE A 257 -1.87 6.48 14.02
CA ILE A 257 -1.61 7.15 15.30
C ILE A 257 -0.11 7.41 15.45
N MET A 258 0.74 6.40 15.20
CA MET A 258 2.20 6.56 15.22
C MET A 258 2.67 7.66 14.25
N GLU A 259 2.07 7.75 13.07
CA GLU A 259 2.40 8.78 12.07
C GLU A 259 2.24 10.22 12.60
N LYS A 260 1.33 10.46 13.55
CA LYS A 260 1.07 11.79 14.15
C LYS A 260 2.18 12.24 15.12
N TYR A 261 2.96 11.32 15.66
CA TYR A 261 4.05 11.62 16.60
C TYR A 261 5.31 12.05 15.85
N ASP A 262 6.17 12.82 16.53
CA ASP A 262 7.51 13.12 16.03
C ASP A 262 8.48 11.95 16.23
N ASP A 263 9.60 12.04 15.52
CA ASP A 263 10.63 10.99 15.50
C ASP A 263 11.25 10.73 16.87
N GLU A 264 11.39 11.77 17.71
CA GLU A 264 11.96 11.66 19.06
C GLU A 264 11.04 10.87 19.99
N THR A 265 9.73 11.14 19.92
CA THR A 265 8.72 10.44 20.71
C THR A 265 8.66 8.96 20.32
N VAL A 266 8.62 8.67 19.02
CA VAL A 266 8.61 7.28 18.52
C VAL A 266 9.91 6.55 18.93
N ALA A 267 11.06 7.22 18.85
CA ALA A 267 12.34 6.66 19.25
C ALA A 267 12.41 6.34 20.76
N GLU A 268 11.93 7.24 21.63
CA GLU A 268 11.84 6.98 23.07
C GLU A 268 10.90 5.80 23.34
N THR A 269 9.68 5.80 22.80
CA THR A 269 8.72 4.71 23.01
C THR A 269 9.30 3.36 22.60
N CYS A 270 9.95 3.28 21.43
CA CYS A 270 10.60 2.05 20.99
C CYS A 270 11.77 1.65 21.90
N THR A 271 12.55 2.62 22.40
CA THR A 271 13.65 2.37 23.33
C THR A 271 13.13 1.83 24.67
N GLU A 272 12.08 2.41 25.21
CA GLU A 272 11.42 1.95 26.43
C GLU A 272 10.86 0.52 26.28
N MET A 273 10.24 0.22 25.14
CA MET A 273 9.84 -1.14 24.80
C MET A 273 11.03 -2.10 24.81
N LEU A 274 12.11 -1.76 24.11
CA LEU A 274 13.31 -2.59 24.06
C LEU A 274 13.90 -2.82 25.45
N ARG A 275 14.03 -1.77 26.28
CA ARG A 275 14.51 -1.88 27.67
C ARG A 275 13.63 -2.81 28.50
N LYS A 276 12.31 -2.67 28.39
CA LYS A 276 11.33 -3.48 29.12
C LYS A 276 11.44 -4.96 28.77
N PHE A 277 11.43 -5.29 27.47
CA PHE A 277 11.38 -6.67 27.01
C PHE A 277 12.72 -7.40 27.03
N THR A 278 13.83 -6.67 26.94
CA THR A 278 15.18 -7.26 27.08
C THR A 278 15.64 -7.32 28.55
N GLY A 279 14.98 -6.59 29.45
CA GLY A 279 15.42 -6.43 30.83
C GLY A 279 16.69 -5.59 30.99
N ASN A 280 17.16 -4.93 29.93
CA ASN A 280 18.36 -4.11 29.94
C ASN A 280 18.00 -2.61 29.98
N PRO A 281 18.08 -1.92 31.13
CA PRO A 281 17.73 -0.51 31.24
C PRO A 281 18.75 0.42 30.55
N ASN A 282 19.95 -0.08 30.23
CA ASN A 282 21.05 0.71 29.68
C ASN A 282 21.04 0.80 28.15
N ILE A 283 20.04 0.21 27.47
CA ILE A 283 19.92 0.35 26.01
C ILE A 283 19.84 1.85 25.67
N PRO A 284 20.77 2.37 24.84
CA PRO A 284 20.75 3.78 24.46
C PRO A 284 19.58 4.04 23.50
N LYS A 285 19.20 5.30 23.34
CA LYS A 285 18.34 5.68 22.23
C LYS A 285 19.02 5.37 20.90
N PRO A 286 18.25 5.05 19.84
CA PRO A 286 18.81 4.96 18.51
C PRO A 286 19.45 6.30 18.11
N ARG A 287 20.58 6.23 17.42
CA ARG A 287 21.28 7.39 16.86
C ARG A 287 20.46 8.03 15.74
N ARG A 288 19.75 7.22 14.96
CA ARG A 288 18.84 7.65 13.90
C ARG A 288 17.60 6.77 13.88
N ILE A 289 16.48 7.39 13.56
CA ILE A 289 15.24 6.71 13.25
C ILE A 289 14.83 7.06 11.83
N LEU A 290 14.31 6.09 11.10
CA LEU A 290 13.65 6.30 9.82
C LEU A 290 12.34 5.53 9.86
N ARG A 291 11.23 6.21 9.61
CA ARG A 291 9.91 5.58 9.56
C ARG A 291 9.15 6.00 8.31
N SER A 292 8.25 5.15 7.86
CA SER A 292 7.30 5.53 6.81
C SER A 292 6.06 6.17 7.41
N SER A 293 5.32 6.86 6.55
CA SER A 293 4.03 7.49 6.84
C SER A 293 3.12 7.37 5.63
N TRP A 294 2.83 6.13 5.22
CA TRP A 294 2.08 5.84 4.00
C TRP A 294 0.62 6.29 4.07
N GLY A 295 0.03 6.27 5.26
CA GLY A 295 -1.38 6.58 5.48
C GLY A 295 -1.70 8.06 5.39
N SER A 296 -0.90 8.92 6.03
CA SER A 296 -1.05 10.38 5.98
C SER A 296 -0.55 10.99 4.67
N ASN A 297 0.28 10.26 3.90
CA ASN A 297 0.78 10.76 2.63
C ASN A 297 -0.36 10.95 1.62
N PRO A 298 -0.61 12.18 1.13
CA PRO A 298 -1.76 12.48 0.28
C PRO A 298 -1.70 11.76 -1.08
N ASN A 299 -0.52 11.33 -1.53
CA ASN A 299 -0.32 10.65 -2.82
C ASN A 299 -0.57 9.13 -2.75
N PHE A 300 -0.69 8.55 -1.55
CA PHE A 300 -0.85 7.11 -1.35
C PHE A 300 -2.07 6.77 -0.50
N ARG A 301 -2.27 7.46 0.63
CA ARG A 301 -3.40 7.26 1.55
C ARG A 301 -3.59 5.80 1.98
N GLY A 302 -2.49 5.15 2.32
CA GLY A 302 -2.42 3.73 2.66
C GLY A 302 -1.24 3.06 1.98
N SER A 303 -0.99 1.79 2.32
CA SER A 303 0.17 1.05 1.82
C SER A 303 -0.16 0.22 0.58
N TYR A 304 -1.13 -0.70 0.70
CA TYR A 304 -1.55 -1.57 -0.40
C TYR A 304 -2.94 -2.16 -0.15
N SER A 305 -3.60 -2.57 -1.24
CA SER A 305 -4.95 -3.12 -1.22
C SER A 305 -5.04 -4.52 -0.62
N TYR A 306 -6.23 -4.92 -0.17
CA TYR A 306 -6.58 -6.30 0.21
C TYR A 306 -8.05 -6.62 -0.08
N THR A 307 -8.37 -7.91 -0.08
CA THR A 307 -9.76 -8.37 -0.22
C THR A 307 -10.48 -8.30 1.10
N GLN A 308 -11.24 -7.21 1.29
CA GLN A 308 -12.05 -6.98 2.49
C GLN A 308 -13.28 -7.91 2.53
N VAL A 309 -13.77 -8.24 3.73
CA VAL A 309 -15.05 -8.94 3.92
C VAL A 309 -16.16 -8.25 3.12
N GLY A 310 -16.83 -9.04 2.26
CA GLY A 310 -17.87 -8.56 1.36
C GLY A 310 -17.38 -8.09 -0.02
N SER A 311 -16.07 -8.11 -0.26
CA SER A 311 -15.45 -7.95 -1.57
C SER A 311 -14.97 -9.30 -2.14
N SER A 312 -14.67 -9.30 -3.44
CA SER A 312 -14.19 -10.47 -4.20
C SER A 312 -13.31 -10.03 -5.35
N GLY A 313 -12.63 -10.97 -6.01
CA GLY A 313 -11.88 -10.71 -7.23
C GLY A 313 -12.68 -10.07 -8.36
N ALA A 314 -14.01 -10.19 -8.36
CA ALA A 314 -14.87 -9.48 -9.30
C ALA A 314 -14.83 -7.95 -9.09
N ASP A 315 -14.61 -7.46 -7.86
CA ASP A 315 -14.47 -6.03 -7.62
C ASP A 315 -13.11 -5.50 -8.12
N VAL A 316 -12.05 -6.32 -8.05
CA VAL A 316 -10.76 -6.01 -8.70
C VAL A 316 -10.92 -5.88 -10.21
N GLU A 317 -11.68 -6.78 -10.84
CA GLU A 317 -11.98 -6.73 -12.28
C GLU A 317 -12.79 -5.48 -12.67
N LYS A 318 -13.79 -5.10 -11.85
CA LYS A 318 -14.55 -3.84 -12.04
C LYS A 318 -13.67 -2.61 -11.89
N LEU A 319 -12.73 -2.62 -10.95
CA LEU A 319 -11.76 -1.53 -10.80
C LEU A 319 -10.85 -1.43 -12.04
N ALA A 320 -10.36 -2.56 -12.55
CA ALA A 320 -9.51 -2.63 -13.74
C ALA A 320 -10.23 -2.26 -15.05
N LYS A 321 -11.55 -2.47 -15.13
CA LYS A 321 -12.33 -2.24 -16.35
C LYS A 321 -12.19 -0.79 -16.86
N PRO A 322 -11.82 -0.56 -18.13
CA PRO A 322 -11.73 0.80 -18.68
C PRO A 322 -13.11 1.47 -18.73
N LEU A 323 -13.13 2.80 -18.70
CA LEU A 323 -14.33 3.57 -18.96
C LEU A 323 -14.59 3.61 -20.46
N ALA A 324 -15.85 3.56 -20.87
CA ALA A 324 -16.27 3.81 -22.25
C ALA A 324 -17.15 5.05 -22.27
N ASN A 325 -17.02 5.89 -23.30
CA ASN A 325 -17.95 7.00 -23.49
C ASN A 325 -19.06 6.62 -24.49
N GLY A 326 -20.23 7.24 -24.35
CA GLY A 326 -21.39 6.98 -25.21
C GLY A 326 -21.22 7.46 -26.66
N ALA A 327 -20.06 8.05 -26.99
CA ALA A 327 -19.73 8.60 -28.30
C ALA A 327 -18.95 7.63 -29.21
N GLY A 328 -18.82 6.36 -28.80
CA GLY A 328 -18.16 5.32 -29.61
C GLY A 328 -16.64 5.26 -29.43
N ILE A 329 -16.05 6.06 -28.53
CA ILE A 329 -14.63 5.95 -28.18
C ILE A 329 -14.51 4.89 -27.10
N LEU A 330 -13.73 3.87 -27.44
CA LEU A 330 -13.45 2.76 -26.56
C LEU A 330 -12.25 3.16 -25.69
N CYS A 331 -12.43 3.12 -24.37
CA CYS A 331 -11.36 3.20 -23.39
C CYS A 331 -10.66 4.58 -23.21
N PRO A 332 -11.35 5.75 -23.15
CA PRO A 332 -10.71 7.03 -22.82
C PRO A 332 -9.95 7.01 -21.48
N VAL A 333 -10.42 6.24 -20.50
CA VAL A 333 -9.76 6.11 -19.19
C VAL A 333 -9.55 4.63 -18.88
N MET A 334 -8.29 4.25 -18.67
CA MET A 334 -7.86 2.91 -18.26
C MET A 334 -7.32 2.94 -16.83
N PHE A 335 -7.33 1.80 -16.15
CA PHE A 335 -6.88 1.69 -14.75
C PHE A 335 -5.80 0.63 -14.61
N SER A 336 -4.70 1.02 -13.99
CA SER A 336 -3.56 0.15 -13.73
C SER A 336 -3.03 0.34 -12.31
N GLY A 337 -2.11 -0.54 -11.88
CA GLY A 337 -1.58 -0.57 -10.53
C GLY A 337 -1.99 -1.83 -9.77
N GLU A 338 -1.37 -2.04 -8.61
CA GLU A 338 -1.49 -3.29 -7.84
C GLU A 338 -2.94 -3.69 -7.56
N ALA A 339 -3.80 -2.72 -7.22
CA ALA A 339 -5.21 -2.96 -6.87
C ALA A 339 -6.07 -3.40 -8.07
N THR A 340 -5.51 -3.39 -9.29
CA THR A 340 -6.21 -3.79 -10.52
C THR A 340 -5.81 -5.19 -11.00
N HIS A 341 -5.04 -5.95 -10.21
CA HIS A 341 -4.59 -7.29 -10.59
C HIS A 341 -5.13 -8.38 -9.65
N ARG A 342 -6.16 -9.10 -10.08
CA ARG A 342 -6.91 -10.08 -9.26
C ARG A 342 -6.05 -11.10 -8.51
N LYS A 343 -4.99 -11.62 -9.14
CA LYS A 343 -4.15 -12.68 -8.55
C LYS A 343 -2.91 -12.19 -7.79
N TYR A 344 -2.49 -10.95 -8.03
CA TYR A 344 -1.19 -10.42 -7.59
C TYR A 344 -1.36 -9.01 -7.01
N TYR A 345 -2.51 -8.72 -6.43
CA TYR A 345 -2.75 -7.49 -5.69
C TYR A 345 -1.74 -7.37 -4.53
N SER A 346 -1.54 -6.16 -4.04
CA SER A 346 -0.55 -5.76 -3.02
C SER A 346 0.91 -5.90 -3.43
N THR A 347 1.23 -6.18 -4.70
CA THR A 347 2.61 -6.47 -5.13
C THR A 347 3.11 -5.57 -6.24
N THR A 348 4.42 -5.34 -6.26
CA THR A 348 5.08 -4.59 -7.35
C THR A 348 5.01 -5.31 -8.69
N HIS A 349 5.07 -6.65 -8.71
CA HIS A 349 4.94 -7.40 -9.96
C HIS A 349 3.50 -7.38 -10.49
N GLY A 350 2.49 -7.40 -9.61
CA GLY A 350 1.10 -7.15 -10.02
C GLY A 350 0.90 -5.75 -10.61
N ALA A 351 1.53 -4.73 -10.05
CA ALA A 351 1.57 -3.38 -10.63
C ALA A 351 2.25 -3.35 -12.01
N LEU A 352 3.37 -4.06 -12.18
CA LEU A 352 4.05 -4.17 -13.47
C LEU A 352 3.17 -4.87 -14.52
N LEU A 353 2.58 -6.02 -14.17
CA LEU A 353 1.74 -6.81 -15.08
C LEU A 353 0.47 -6.07 -15.48
N SER A 354 -0.18 -5.36 -14.54
CA SER A 354 -1.31 -4.48 -14.87
C SER A 354 -0.88 -3.30 -15.74
N GLY A 355 0.34 -2.77 -15.58
CA GLY A 355 0.89 -1.74 -16.47
C GLY A 355 1.05 -2.25 -17.90
N GLN A 356 1.63 -3.45 -18.06
CA GLN A 356 1.78 -4.10 -19.36
C GLN A 356 0.43 -4.40 -20.03
N ARG A 357 -0.58 -4.77 -19.24
CA ARG A 357 -1.96 -5.00 -19.70
C ARG A 357 -2.57 -3.75 -20.31
N GLU A 358 -2.47 -2.60 -19.64
CA GLU A 358 -3.04 -1.34 -20.16
C GLU A 358 -2.19 -0.71 -21.27
N ALA A 359 -0.89 -1.02 -21.35
CA ALA A 359 -0.04 -0.58 -22.46
C ALA A 359 -0.34 -1.31 -23.79
N HIS A 360 -0.95 -2.50 -23.73
CA HIS A 360 -1.39 -3.29 -24.88
C HIS A 360 -2.87 -3.65 -24.73
N PRO A 361 -3.77 -2.66 -24.75
CA PRO A 361 -5.18 -2.90 -24.49
C PRO A 361 -5.79 -3.76 -25.62
N PRO A 362 -6.90 -4.46 -25.36
CA PRO A 362 -7.57 -5.27 -26.38
C PRO A 362 -7.83 -4.46 -27.66
N LEU A 363 -7.87 -5.11 -28.83
CA LEU A 363 -8.17 -4.48 -30.13
C LEU A 363 -9.47 -3.64 -30.14
N ALA A 364 -10.40 -3.91 -29.22
CA ALA A 364 -11.57 -3.08 -29.02
C ALA A 364 -11.22 -1.64 -28.58
N CYS A 365 -10.12 -1.42 -27.86
CA CYS A 365 -9.67 -0.07 -27.47
C CYS A 365 -8.75 0.61 -28.51
N SER A 366 -8.33 -0.08 -29.58
CA SER A 366 -7.38 0.49 -30.56
C SER A 366 -8.08 1.29 -31.66
N GLY A 367 -8.03 2.62 -31.57
CA GLY A 367 -8.05 3.51 -32.73
C GLY A 367 -6.69 3.53 -33.44
N GLU A 368 -6.58 4.15 -34.62
CA GLU A 368 -5.30 4.25 -35.35
C GLU A 368 -4.20 4.87 -34.46
N PRO A 369 -2.98 4.29 -34.46
CA PRO A 369 -1.94 4.71 -33.53
C PRO A 369 -1.40 6.10 -33.87
N ARG A 370 -1.58 7.05 -32.95
CA ARG A 370 -0.84 8.32 -32.88
C ARG A 370 0.23 8.21 -31.76
N PRO A 371 1.37 8.91 -31.87
CA PRO A 371 2.46 8.78 -30.93
C PRO A 371 2.03 9.11 -29.49
N VAL A 372 2.33 8.19 -28.57
CA VAL A 372 1.91 8.20 -27.16
C VAL A 372 2.53 9.38 -26.40
N GLY A 373 1.67 10.26 -25.88
CA GLY A 373 2.03 11.34 -24.96
C GLY A 373 1.57 11.04 -23.53
N ALA A 374 2.49 11.22 -22.57
CA ALA A 374 2.29 11.28 -21.12
C ALA A 374 1.75 10.02 -20.41
N THR A 375 2.63 9.33 -19.68
CA THR A 375 2.26 8.51 -18.52
C THR A 375 2.38 9.38 -17.27
N ILE A 376 1.27 9.70 -16.60
CA ILE A 376 1.29 10.46 -15.35
C ILE A 376 1.45 9.47 -14.19
N GLY A 377 2.69 9.29 -13.75
CA GLY A 377 3.04 8.52 -12.57
C GLY A 377 3.50 9.45 -11.44
N TRP A 378 2.94 9.26 -10.25
CA TRP A 378 3.40 9.95 -9.04
C TRP A 378 4.67 9.28 -8.52
N THR A 379 5.79 9.99 -8.49
CA THR A 379 6.97 9.56 -7.71
C THR A 379 7.19 10.51 -6.54
N CYS A 380 7.22 9.95 -5.33
CA CYS A 380 7.50 10.69 -4.10
C CYS A 380 8.97 11.11 -4.03
N ARG A 381 9.21 12.35 -3.60
CA ARG A 381 10.53 12.91 -3.31
C ARG A 381 11.18 12.17 -2.13
N ARG A 382 12.51 12.03 -2.22
CA ARG A 382 13.42 11.63 -1.15
C ARG A 382 13.21 12.49 0.10
N GLY A 383 12.76 11.89 1.20
CA GLY A 383 13.08 12.39 2.53
C GLY A 383 14.58 12.16 2.76
N ARG A 384 15.29 13.23 3.15
CA ARG A 384 16.66 13.12 3.67
C ARG A 384 16.63 12.82 5.15
#